data_AF-A0A2U9CBF3-F1
#
_entry.id   AF-A0A2U9CBF3-F1
#
_cell.length_a   1.000
_cell.length_b   1.000
_cell.length_c   1.000
_cell.angle_alpha   90.00
_cell.angle_beta   90.00
_cell.angle_gamma   90.00
#
_symmetry.space_group_name_H-M   'P 1'
#
loop_
_entity.id
_entity.type
_entity.pdbx_description
1 polymer ?
#
loop_
_entity_poly.entity_id
_entity_poly.type
_entity_poly.pdbx_seq_one_letter_code
_entity_poly.pdbx_strand_id
1 'polypeptide(L)'
;MDARVSDLFGSGNGHGPGPSAVAPNARPANGYGVAPKKAKSHKKSKARYSRNYKPSKNSPYLPPEAEEGNIEYKLKLVNPTQYRFEHLATQMKWRLQEGRGEAVYQIGVEDNGMLVGLSEEDMRTSLKTLHRLAEKVGADIAVLREQDVDYDSDEPHKIAEVLIRKVPDDQQFLDLRVAVLGNVDSGKSTLLGVLTQGELDNGRGRSRLNLFRHLHEIQTGRTSSISFEILGFNSKGEVVNYSESRTAEEICESASKMITFIDLAGHHKYLKTTIFGLTSYCPDFAMLVVGANTGIAGTTREHLGLAMALKVPIFIVVSKVDLCTRATVERTVRQLERVLKQPGCNKVPMVIGNKDDAVTAAQQFAQSPNITPIFTLSSVSGESLDLLKVFFNIIPPLSNSKEQEELMQQLTEFQVDEIYTVPEVGTVVGGTLYSGICREGDHLTVGPTDSGQFHELTVGSIQRNRSACRVLRAGQAATLALGDFDRSLLRKGMVMVSPEMDPTICWMFEAEIVLLFHAKTFHKGFQVTVHIGNVRQTATVEAVHGKEELRTGEKAVVLFKFIKHPEYLKVGAKVLFRQGVTKGIGHITKLQPIAQYRISHSEDEEA
;
A
#
# COMPACT_ATOMS: atom_id res chain seq x y z
N MET A 1 3.26 16.09 -7.95
CA MET A 1 2.42 15.86 -6.75
C MET A 1 1.39 16.98 -6.64
N ASP A 2 0.13 16.67 -6.29
CA ASP A 2 -0.95 17.66 -6.18
C ASP A 2 -0.77 18.50 -4.90
N ALA A 3 -0.75 19.83 -5.03
CA ALA A 3 -0.56 20.75 -3.90
C ALA A 3 -1.68 20.66 -2.86
N ARG A 4 -2.83 20.10 -3.25
CA ARG A 4 -4.06 20.00 -2.44
C ARG A 4 -4.04 18.92 -1.36
N VAL A 5 -2.98 18.10 -1.29
CA VAL A 5 -2.79 17.15 -0.18
C VAL A 5 -2.65 17.87 1.17
N SER A 6 -2.25 19.14 1.18
CA SER A 6 -2.21 20.00 2.39
C SER A 6 -3.56 20.10 3.09
N ASP A 7 -4.67 20.07 2.36
CA ASP A 7 -6.01 20.29 2.90
C ASP A 7 -6.44 19.15 3.85
N LEU A 8 -5.90 17.93 3.66
CA LEU A 8 -6.11 16.79 4.55
C LEU A 8 -5.52 17.01 5.95
N PHE A 9 -4.47 17.82 6.04
CA PHE A 9 -3.77 18.13 7.29
C PHE A 9 -4.30 19.40 7.96
N GLY A 10 -5.12 20.21 7.29
CA GLY A 10 -5.42 21.60 7.67
C GLY A 10 -6.65 21.87 8.54
N SER A 11 -7.46 20.88 8.93
CA SER A 11 -8.73 21.14 9.63
C SER A 11 -8.80 20.53 11.04
N GLY A 12 -8.22 21.20 12.03
CA GLY A 12 -8.31 20.77 13.43
C GLY A 12 -7.87 21.84 14.43
N ASN A 13 -8.73 22.84 14.67
CA ASN A 13 -8.86 23.64 15.89
C ASN A 13 -10.24 24.34 15.77
N GLY A 14 -11.22 24.18 16.67
CA GLY A 14 -11.13 24.30 18.12
C GLY A 14 -11.60 25.71 18.52
N HIS A 15 -12.91 25.98 18.43
CA HIS A 15 -13.51 27.23 18.93
C HIS A 15 -13.43 27.25 20.46
N GLY A 16 -12.83 28.30 21.03
CA GLY A 16 -12.91 28.66 22.44
C GLY A 16 -13.60 30.02 22.59
N PRO A 17 -14.47 30.22 23.60
CA PRO A 17 -15.34 31.39 23.72
C PRO A 17 -14.72 32.53 24.55
N GLY A 18 -15.11 33.78 24.30
CA GLY A 18 -14.84 34.93 25.17
C GLY A 18 -15.36 36.26 24.59
N PRO A 19 -15.73 37.26 25.41
CA PRO A 19 -17.02 37.95 25.27
C PRO A 19 -16.98 39.48 24.99
N SER A 20 -18.18 39.99 24.64
CA SER A 20 -18.77 41.34 24.90
C SER A 20 -18.11 42.63 24.37
N ALA A 21 -18.84 43.43 23.57
CA ALA A 21 -19.60 44.61 24.04
C ALA A 21 -19.95 45.65 22.92
N VAL A 22 -21.26 45.90 22.74
CA VAL A 22 -21.97 47.20 22.60
C VAL A 22 -21.66 48.18 21.43
N ALA A 23 -22.52 48.11 20.38
CA ALA A 23 -23.49 49.10 19.79
C ALA A 23 -23.29 50.65 19.93
N PRO A 24 -24.10 51.55 19.28
CA PRO A 24 -25.06 51.46 18.14
C PRO A 24 -25.02 52.66 17.12
N ASN A 25 -26.07 52.73 16.26
CA ASN A 25 -26.68 53.86 15.51
C ASN A 25 -26.38 53.92 13.99
N ALA A 26 -27.31 54.17 13.07
CA ALA A 26 -28.76 54.44 13.10
C ALA A 26 -29.37 54.14 11.70
N ARG A 27 -30.69 53.89 11.64
CA ARG A 27 -31.56 53.92 10.43
C ARG A 27 -32.00 55.38 10.13
N PRO A 28 -32.94 55.70 9.19
CA PRO A 28 -33.62 54.95 8.11
C PRO A 28 -33.71 55.73 6.76
N ALA A 29 -34.27 55.13 5.69
CA ALA A 29 -35.47 55.64 4.98
C ALA A 29 -35.77 54.97 3.61
N ASN A 30 -37.04 54.58 3.49
CA ASN A 30 -37.97 54.38 2.36
C ASN A 30 -37.58 54.69 0.90
N GLY A 31 -38.20 53.94 -0.02
CA GLY A 31 -38.54 54.45 -1.36
C GLY A 31 -39.04 53.40 -2.37
N TYR A 32 -40.34 53.40 -2.65
CA TYR A 32 -41.05 52.61 -3.67
C TYR A 32 -40.69 53.00 -5.12
N GLY A 33 -40.83 52.07 -6.08
CA GLY A 33 -40.86 52.39 -7.52
C GLY A 33 -41.18 51.20 -8.44
N VAL A 34 -42.26 51.32 -9.21
CA VAL A 34 -42.93 50.29 -10.03
C VAL A 34 -42.41 50.23 -11.48
N ALA A 35 -42.61 49.07 -12.13
CA ALA A 35 -42.23 48.64 -13.49
C ALA A 35 -42.69 49.55 -14.68
N PRO A 36 -42.29 49.24 -15.94
CA PRO A 36 -43.21 48.47 -16.79
C PRO A 36 -42.60 47.47 -17.80
N LYS A 37 -43.52 46.63 -18.31
CA LYS A 37 -43.43 45.51 -19.27
C LYS A 37 -42.98 45.89 -20.69
N LYS A 38 -42.31 44.98 -21.41
CA LYS A 38 -42.55 44.72 -22.87
C LYS A 38 -42.30 43.26 -23.25
N ALA A 39 -43.06 42.81 -24.23
CA ALA A 39 -43.36 41.43 -24.57
C ALA A 39 -42.50 40.83 -25.71
N LYS A 40 -42.36 39.50 -25.62
CA LYS A 40 -42.10 38.42 -26.59
C LYS A 40 -41.79 38.75 -28.07
N SER A 41 -40.73 38.12 -28.59
CA SER A 41 -40.77 37.44 -29.89
C SER A 41 -39.95 36.12 -29.85
N HIS A 42 -40.49 35.10 -30.52
CA HIS A 42 -40.02 33.71 -30.52
C HIS A 42 -38.79 33.48 -31.41
N LYS A 43 -37.85 32.62 -30.97
CA LYS A 43 -37.08 31.75 -31.86
C LYS A 43 -36.72 30.41 -31.19
N LYS A 44 -36.91 29.35 -31.96
CA LYS A 44 -36.92 27.90 -31.63
C LYS A 44 -35.65 27.43 -30.89
N SER A 45 -35.82 26.75 -29.75
CA SER A 45 -34.77 25.90 -29.15
C SER A 45 -35.13 24.42 -29.31
N LYS A 46 -34.24 23.68 -29.96
CA LYS A 46 -34.25 22.22 -30.04
C LYS A 46 -34.00 21.66 -28.65
N ALA A 47 -34.92 20.84 -28.15
CA ALA A 47 -34.77 20.10 -26.91
C ALA A 47 -33.61 19.10 -27.03
N ARG A 48 -32.50 19.34 -26.33
CA ARG A 48 -31.54 18.30 -25.96
C ARG A 48 -31.87 17.88 -24.54
N TYR A 49 -32.67 16.82 -24.41
CA TYR A 49 -32.74 16.05 -23.18
C TYR A 49 -31.39 15.31 -23.01
N SER A 50 -30.47 15.90 -22.24
CA SER A 50 -29.37 15.14 -21.64
C SER A 50 -29.93 14.43 -20.42
N ARG A 51 -30.43 13.21 -20.61
CA ARG A 51 -30.80 12.33 -19.49
C ARG A 51 -29.51 11.98 -18.73
N ASN A 52 -29.47 12.41 -17.47
CA ASN A 52 -28.57 11.90 -16.45
C ASN A 52 -28.59 10.37 -16.46
N TYR A 53 -27.52 9.76 -16.95
CA TYR A 53 -27.29 8.32 -16.86
C TYR A 53 -26.87 8.00 -15.42
N LYS A 54 -27.78 7.39 -14.65
CA LYS A 54 -27.42 6.61 -13.47
C LYS A 54 -27.11 5.20 -13.99
N PRO A 55 -25.91 4.64 -13.79
CA PRO A 55 -25.66 3.26 -14.17
C PRO A 55 -26.53 2.32 -13.34
N SER A 56 -27.33 1.51 -14.01
CA SER A 56 -27.98 0.33 -13.41
C SER A 56 -26.90 -0.69 -13.04
N LYS A 57 -27.20 -1.52 -12.03
CA LYS A 57 -26.25 -2.45 -11.41
C LYS A 57 -25.75 -3.61 -12.29
N ASN A 58 -26.23 -3.80 -13.52
CA ASN A 58 -25.68 -4.76 -14.49
C ASN A 58 -25.49 -4.05 -15.83
N SER A 59 -24.23 -3.81 -16.22
CA SER A 59 -23.87 -3.56 -17.61
C SER A 59 -23.68 -4.94 -18.27
N PRO A 60 -24.30 -5.24 -19.43
CA PRO A 60 -24.11 -6.53 -20.12
C PRO A 60 -22.73 -6.67 -20.79
N TYR A 61 -21.78 -5.84 -20.35
CA TYR A 61 -20.48 -5.66 -20.98
C TYR A 61 -19.45 -5.31 -19.92
N LEU A 62 -18.36 -6.07 -19.93
CA LEU A 62 -17.10 -5.75 -19.26
C LEU A 62 -16.21 -4.93 -20.22
N PRO A 63 -15.15 -4.28 -19.70
CA PRO A 63 -14.11 -3.75 -20.58
C PRO A 63 -13.54 -4.88 -21.46
N PRO A 64 -13.17 -4.58 -22.71
CA PRO A 64 -12.51 -5.55 -23.58
C PRO A 64 -11.30 -6.17 -22.89
N GLU A 65 -11.02 -7.43 -23.22
CA GLU A 65 -9.86 -8.13 -22.70
C GLU A 65 -8.57 -7.35 -22.99
N ALA A 66 -7.73 -7.20 -21.98
CA ALA A 66 -6.42 -6.60 -22.17
C ALA A 66 -5.45 -7.64 -22.74
N GLU A 67 -4.70 -7.26 -23.78
CA GLU A 67 -3.66 -8.10 -24.38
C GLU A 67 -2.54 -8.44 -23.37
N GLU A 68 -2.27 -7.53 -22.43
CA GLU A 68 -1.33 -7.72 -21.32
C GLU A 68 -2.05 -7.84 -19.98
N GLY A 69 -1.51 -8.63 -19.05
CA GLY A 69 -2.01 -8.77 -17.69
C GLY A 69 -2.49 -10.19 -17.36
N ASN A 70 -3.02 -10.39 -16.15
CA ASN A 70 -3.33 -11.71 -15.64
C ASN A 70 -4.82 -12.09 -15.70
N ILE A 71 -5.61 -11.36 -16.47
CA ILE A 71 -7.05 -11.63 -16.66
C ILE A 71 -7.26 -12.15 -18.08
N GLU A 72 -8.00 -13.25 -18.22
CA GLU A 72 -8.29 -13.90 -19.50
C GLU A 72 -9.79 -14.13 -19.65
N TYR A 73 -10.36 -13.81 -20.82
CA TYR A 73 -11.77 -14.06 -21.12
C TYR A 73 -11.90 -15.28 -22.04
N LYS A 74 -12.85 -16.17 -21.75
CA LYS A 74 -13.15 -17.31 -22.63
C LYS A 74 -14.64 -17.59 -22.64
N LEU A 75 -15.23 -17.56 -23.83
CA LEU A 75 -16.65 -17.87 -23.98
C LEU A 75 -16.93 -19.32 -23.57
N LYS A 76 -16.22 -20.29 -24.16
CA LYS A 76 -16.49 -21.73 -23.97
C LYS A 76 -15.22 -22.57 -24.12
N LEU A 77 -15.03 -23.59 -23.26
CA LEU A 77 -13.88 -24.50 -23.26
C LEU A 77 -14.31 -25.97 -23.33
N VAL A 78 -15.25 -26.30 -24.21
CA VAL A 78 -15.76 -27.67 -24.37
C VAL A 78 -14.92 -28.45 -25.38
N ASN A 79 -14.40 -29.61 -24.95
CA ASN A 79 -13.67 -30.60 -25.77
C ASN A 79 -12.70 -30.01 -26.81
N PRO A 80 -11.67 -29.24 -26.38
CA PRO A 80 -10.67 -28.73 -27.31
C PRO A 80 -9.89 -29.87 -27.97
N THR A 81 -9.51 -29.68 -29.24
CA THR A 81 -8.54 -30.56 -29.91
C THR A 81 -7.20 -30.56 -29.18
N GLN A 82 -6.35 -31.57 -29.38
CA GLN A 82 -5.05 -31.65 -28.70
C GLN A 82 -4.17 -30.42 -28.98
N TYR A 83 -4.15 -29.94 -30.23
CA TYR A 83 -3.46 -28.70 -30.61
C TYR A 83 -4.01 -27.47 -29.88
N ARG A 84 -5.34 -27.32 -29.82
CA ARG A 84 -5.98 -26.21 -29.10
C ARG A 84 -5.73 -26.30 -27.59
N PHE A 85 -5.73 -27.51 -27.03
CA PHE A 85 -5.43 -27.75 -25.62
C PHE A 85 -3.99 -27.37 -25.27
N GLU A 86 -3.02 -27.69 -26.14
CA GLU A 86 -1.64 -27.25 -25.98
C GLU A 86 -1.49 -25.73 -26.05
N HIS A 87 -2.17 -25.08 -27.01
CA HIS A 87 -2.15 -23.63 -27.12
C HIS A 87 -2.75 -22.95 -25.89
N LEU A 88 -3.90 -23.42 -25.40
CA LEU A 88 -4.54 -22.92 -24.18
C LEU A 88 -3.65 -23.12 -22.93
N ALA A 89 -2.90 -24.23 -22.85
CA ALA A 89 -1.97 -24.48 -21.74
C ALA A 89 -0.79 -23.48 -21.78
N THR A 90 -0.24 -23.20 -22.95
CA THR A 90 0.80 -22.18 -23.10
C THR A 90 0.29 -20.78 -22.77
N GLN A 91 -0.93 -20.45 -23.21
CA GLN A 91 -1.59 -19.18 -22.86
C GLN A 91 -1.78 -19.04 -21.34
N MET A 92 -2.26 -20.09 -20.67
CA MET A 92 -2.41 -20.10 -19.20
C MET A 92 -1.07 -19.92 -18.50
N LYS A 93 -0.01 -20.58 -18.97
CA LYS A 93 1.33 -20.41 -18.45
C LYS A 93 1.80 -18.95 -18.57
N TRP A 94 1.49 -18.30 -19.69
CA TRP A 94 1.81 -16.88 -19.90
C TRP A 94 1.07 -15.96 -18.93
N ARG A 95 -0.27 -16.09 -18.83
CA ARG A 95 -1.08 -15.29 -17.90
C ARG A 95 -0.67 -15.48 -16.44
N LEU A 96 -0.32 -16.71 -16.03
CA LEU A 96 0.24 -17.00 -14.72
C LEU A 96 1.57 -16.28 -14.49
N GLN A 97 2.45 -16.20 -15.50
CA GLN A 97 3.71 -15.47 -15.39
C GLN A 97 3.47 -13.96 -15.22
N GLU A 98 2.54 -13.38 -15.98
CA GLU A 98 2.19 -11.95 -15.87
C GLU A 98 1.64 -11.59 -14.49
N GLY A 99 0.84 -12.46 -13.88
CA GLY A 99 0.29 -12.26 -12.53
C GLY A 99 1.11 -12.86 -11.39
N ARG A 100 2.41 -13.13 -11.60
CA ARG A 100 3.33 -13.69 -10.58
C ARG A 100 2.83 -14.97 -9.90
N GLY A 101 2.23 -15.86 -10.68
CA GLY A 101 1.67 -17.13 -10.24
C GLY A 101 0.15 -17.13 -10.08
N GLU A 102 -0.54 -16.02 -10.33
CA GLU A 102 -2.01 -15.91 -10.28
C GLU A 102 -2.59 -15.44 -11.60
N ALA A 103 -3.67 -16.07 -12.06
CA ALA A 103 -4.45 -15.59 -13.20
C ALA A 103 -5.95 -15.71 -12.90
N VAL A 104 -6.75 -14.77 -13.40
CA VAL A 104 -8.21 -14.79 -13.26
C VAL A 104 -8.83 -15.05 -14.62
N TYR A 105 -9.58 -16.14 -14.73
CA TYR A 105 -10.29 -16.54 -15.93
C TYR A 105 -11.78 -16.21 -15.79
N GLN A 106 -12.34 -15.54 -16.79
CA GLN A 106 -13.76 -15.29 -16.89
C GLN A 106 -14.38 -16.19 -17.96
N ILE A 107 -15.15 -17.18 -17.52
CA ILE A 107 -15.76 -18.19 -18.39
C ILE A 107 -17.21 -17.79 -18.70
N GLY A 108 -17.59 -17.84 -19.98
CA GLY A 108 -18.88 -17.35 -20.47
C GLY A 108 -18.83 -15.89 -20.94
N VAL A 109 -17.64 -15.33 -21.12
CA VAL A 109 -17.39 -13.95 -21.58
C VAL A 109 -16.64 -13.98 -22.91
N GLU A 110 -17.08 -13.20 -23.89
CA GLU A 110 -16.33 -13.01 -25.14
C GLU A 110 -15.13 -12.06 -24.94
N ASP A 111 -14.11 -12.16 -25.79
CA ASP A 111 -12.88 -11.33 -25.74
C ASP A 111 -13.19 -9.81 -25.83
N ASN A 112 -14.31 -9.45 -26.44
CA ASN A 112 -14.80 -8.07 -26.52
C ASN A 112 -15.40 -7.56 -25.18
N GLY A 113 -15.61 -8.43 -24.19
CA GLY A 113 -16.23 -8.14 -22.89
C GLY A 113 -17.72 -8.47 -22.81
N MET A 114 -18.34 -9.05 -23.85
CA MET A 114 -19.76 -9.39 -23.87
C MET A 114 -20.07 -10.56 -22.93
N LEU A 115 -21.04 -10.35 -22.03
CA LEU A 115 -21.50 -11.36 -21.08
C LEU A 115 -22.55 -12.26 -21.75
N VAL A 116 -22.12 -13.36 -22.36
CA VAL A 116 -23.03 -14.31 -23.06
C VAL A 116 -23.55 -15.38 -22.11
N GLY A 117 -22.70 -15.88 -21.21
CA GLY A 117 -22.99 -17.00 -20.33
C GLY A 117 -23.05 -18.35 -21.03
N LEU A 118 -23.07 -19.42 -20.23
CA LEU A 118 -23.11 -20.82 -20.66
C LEU A 118 -24.21 -21.58 -19.92
N SER A 119 -24.77 -22.61 -20.55
CA SER A 119 -25.63 -23.57 -19.85
C SER A 119 -24.84 -24.31 -18.75
N GLU A 120 -25.54 -24.92 -17.79
CA GLU A 120 -24.92 -25.63 -16.68
C GLU A 120 -24.01 -26.79 -17.15
N GLU A 121 -24.41 -27.51 -18.20
CA GLU A 121 -23.61 -28.61 -18.77
C GLU A 121 -22.33 -28.11 -19.44
N ASP A 122 -22.43 -27.02 -20.20
CA ASP A 122 -21.30 -26.40 -20.88
C ASP A 122 -20.33 -25.75 -19.91
N MET A 123 -20.85 -25.12 -18.85
CA MET A 123 -20.05 -24.55 -17.76
C MET A 123 -19.26 -25.65 -17.05
N ARG A 124 -19.93 -26.73 -16.64
CA ARG A 124 -19.29 -27.87 -15.97
C ARG A 124 -18.20 -28.50 -16.83
N THR A 125 -18.44 -28.63 -18.13
CA THR A 125 -17.47 -29.19 -19.07
C THR A 125 -16.29 -28.24 -19.29
N SER A 126 -16.56 -26.94 -19.39
CA SER A 126 -15.52 -25.90 -19.51
C SER A 126 -14.62 -25.84 -18.28
N LEU A 127 -15.19 -25.91 -17.07
CA LEU A 127 -14.44 -25.96 -15.81
C LEU A 127 -13.60 -27.24 -15.70
N LYS A 128 -14.09 -28.40 -16.15
CA LYS A 128 -13.29 -29.63 -16.22
C LYS A 128 -12.10 -29.49 -17.18
N THR A 129 -12.30 -28.88 -18.35
CA THR A 129 -11.20 -28.60 -19.27
C THR A 129 -10.19 -27.65 -18.64
N LEU A 130 -10.65 -26.60 -17.97
CA LEU A 130 -9.80 -25.63 -17.28
C LEU A 130 -8.97 -26.29 -16.17
N HIS A 131 -9.58 -27.20 -15.40
CA HIS A 131 -8.88 -28.00 -14.38
C HIS A 131 -7.74 -28.84 -15.00
N ARG A 132 -8.01 -29.52 -16.12
CA ARG A 132 -7.00 -30.31 -16.84
C ARG A 132 -5.86 -29.45 -17.41
N LEU A 133 -6.17 -28.22 -17.84
CA LEU A 133 -5.16 -27.26 -18.27
C LEU A 133 -4.28 -26.81 -17.09
N ALA A 134 -4.90 -26.50 -15.95
CA ALA A 134 -4.21 -26.09 -14.73
C ALA A 134 -3.28 -27.19 -14.21
N GLU A 135 -3.74 -28.44 -14.12
CA GLU A 135 -2.91 -29.59 -13.74
C GLU A 135 -1.68 -29.74 -14.65
N LYS A 136 -1.85 -29.56 -15.96
CA LYS A 136 -0.74 -29.66 -16.94
C LYS A 136 0.34 -28.59 -16.73
N VAL A 137 -0.03 -27.41 -16.21
CA VAL A 137 0.92 -26.32 -15.92
C VAL A 137 1.37 -26.27 -14.47
N GLY A 138 0.94 -27.23 -13.63
CA GLY A 138 1.26 -27.27 -12.20
C GLY A 138 0.53 -26.18 -11.40
N ALA A 139 -0.75 -25.95 -11.69
CA ALA A 139 -1.59 -24.98 -11.01
C ALA A 139 -2.90 -25.61 -10.50
N ASP A 140 -3.47 -25.02 -9.45
CA ASP A 140 -4.81 -25.33 -8.96
C ASP A 140 -5.81 -24.27 -9.41
N ILE A 141 -7.09 -24.63 -9.35
CA ILE A 141 -8.21 -23.73 -9.65
C ILE A 141 -9.10 -23.52 -8.42
N ALA A 142 -9.62 -22.31 -8.27
CA ALA A 142 -10.63 -21.94 -7.30
C ALA A 142 -11.71 -21.08 -7.96
N VAL A 143 -12.96 -21.54 -7.94
CA VAL A 143 -14.10 -20.75 -8.46
C VAL A 143 -14.39 -19.64 -7.45
N LEU A 144 -14.25 -18.38 -7.89
CA LEU A 144 -14.46 -17.20 -7.05
C LEU A 144 -15.94 -16.86 -6.93
N ARG A 145 -16.67 -16.90 -8.06
CA ARG A 145 -18.11 -16.66 -8.13
C ARG A 145 -18.71 -17.22 -9.41
N GLU A 146 -20.02 -17.48 -9.35
CA GLU A 146 -20.87 -17.73 -10.51
C GLU A 146 -21.97 -16.65 -10.54
N GLN A 147 -22.25 -16.12 -11.72
CA GLN A 147 -23.31 -15.13 -11.94
C GLN A 147 -24.26 -15.63 -13.02
N ASP A 148 -25.56 -15.58 -12.74
CA ASP A 148 -26.59 -15.84 -13.73
C ASP A 148 -26.71 -14.64 -14.68
N VAL A 149 -26.84 -14.92 -15.97
CA VAL A 149 -27.09 -13.95 -17.02
C VAL A 149 -28.56 -14.07 -17.42
N ASP A 150 -29.35 -13.09 -17.02
CA ASP A 150 -30.77 -13.01 -17.40
C ASP A 150 -30.88 -12.66 -18.88
N TYR A 151 -31.14 -13.68 -19.69
CA TYR A 151 -31.76 -13.55 -21.00
C TYR A 151 -33.24 -13.94 -20.86
N ASP A 152 -34.12 -13.40 -21.71
CA ASP A 152 -35.53 -13.84 -21.88
C ASP A 152 -35.63 -15.28 -22.44
N SER A 153 -34.73 -16.19 -22.03
CA SER A 153 -34.64 -17.59 -22.43
C SER A 153 -35.05 -18.51 -21.29
N ASP A 154 -35.69 -19.63 -21.62
CA ASP A 154 -36.19 -20.61 -20.64
C ASP A 154 -35.09 -21.34 -19.84
N GLU A 155 -33.81 -21.21 -20.22
CA GLU A 155 -32.67 -21.84 -19.53
C GLU A 155 -31.68 -20.81 -18.94
N PRO A 156 -31.32 -20.93 -17.64
CA PRO A 156 -30.40 -20.01 -16.99
C PRO A 156 -28.98 -20.21 -17.53
N HIS A 157 -28.41 -19.13 -18.06
CA HIS A 157 -27.01 -19.10 -18.48
C HIS A 157 -26.15 -18.52 -17.36
N LYS A 158 -24.98 -19.10 -17.14
CA LYS A 158 -24.06 -18.71 -16.07
C LYS A 158 -22.71 -18.26 -16.61
N ILE A 159 -22.11 -17.33 -15.89
CA ILE A 159 -20.72 -16.90 -16.03
C ILE A 159 -19.98 -17.31 -14.77
N ALA A 160 -18.74 -17.77 -14.92
CA ALA A 160 -17.91 -18.12 -13.78
C ALA A 160 -16.61 -17.31 -13.80
N GLU A 161 -16.23 -16.77 -12.65
CA GLU A 161 -14.88 -16.24 -12.43
C GLU A 161 -14.06 -17.26 -11.66
N VAL A 162 -12.91 -17.62 -12.21
CA VAL A 162 -12.05 -18.68 -11.69
C VAL A 162 -10.65 -18.13 -11.47
N LEU A 163 -10.16 -18.24 -10.24
CA LEU A 163 -8.76 -17.97 -9.92
C LEU A 163 -7.94 -19.23 -10.21
N ILE A 164 -6.88 -19.07 -10.99
CA ILE A 164 -5.88 -20.09 -11.24
C ILE A 164 -4.61 -19.67 -10.49
N ARG A 165 -4.10 -20.55 -9.64
CA ARG A 165 -2.90 -20.27 -8.83
C ARG A 165 -1.87 -21.38 -9.02
N LYS A 166 -0.65 -21.00 -9.41
CA LYS A 166 0.46 -21.94 -9.55
C LYS A 166 0.77 -22.59 -8.21
N VAL A 167 0.96 -23.91 -8.20
CA VAL A 167 1.47 -24.63 -7.04
C VAL A 167 2.96 -24.29 -6.89
N PRO A 168 3.44 -23.88 -5.70
CA PRO A 168 4.84 -23.49 -5.52
C PRO A 168 5.78 -24.70 -5.67
N ASP A 169 6.79 -24.58 -6.54
CA ASP A 169 7.83 -25.61 -6.70
C ASP A 169 8.95 -25.48 -5.64
N ASP A 170 9.27 -24.26 -5.17
CA ASP A 170 10.39 -23.94 -4.26
C ASP A 170 10.14 -22.66 -3.44
N GLN A 171 9.53 -22.68 -2.24
CA GLN A 171 9.29 -21.49 -1.36
C GLN A 171 8.98 -20.16 -2.09
N GLN A 172 8.36 -20.23 -3.27
CA GLN A 172 8.17 -19.11 -4.20
C GLN A 172 6.70 -18.78 -4.14
N PHE A 173 6.32 -18.16 -3.03
CA PHE A 173 4.99 -17.62 -2.83
C PHE A 173 4.94 -16.16 -3.26
N LEU A 174 3.77 -15.72 -3.70
CA LEU A 174 3.47 -14.31 -3.87
C LEU A 174 3.40 -13.68 -2.47
N ASP A 175 4.24 -12.68 -2.17
CA ASP A 175 4.23 -11.96 -0.89
C ASP A 175 3.80 -10.51 -1.12
N LEU A 176 2.72 -10.09 -0.45
CA LEU A 176 2.20 -8.72 -0.51
C LEU A 176 2.32 -8.07 0.86
N ARG A 177 2.90 -6.86 0.90
CA ARG A 177 3.10 -6.12 2.14
C ARG A 177 1.99 -5.11 2.35
N VAL A 178 1.31 -5.22 3.49
CA VAL A 178 0.19 -4.36 3.85
C VAL A 178 0.52 -3.58 5.12
N ALA A 179 0.68 -2.26 5.01
CA ALA A 179 0.86 -1.40 6.17
C ALA A 179 -0.47 -1.12 6.87
N VAL A 180 -0.50 -1.32 8.19
CA VAL A 180 -1.72 -1.16 9.00
C VAL A 180 -1.71 0.18 9.70
N LEU A 181 -2.61 1.06 9.26
CA LEU A 181 -2.69 2.44 9.68
C LEU A 181 -3.99 2.72 10.43
N GLY A 182 -3.99 3.72 11.30
CA GLY A 182 -5.21 4.21 11.95
C GLY A 182 -4.99 4.75 13.36
N ASN A 183 -6.00 5.44 13.89
CA ASN A 183 -5.93 6.08 15.21
C ASN A 183 -5.70 5.07 16.37
N VAL A 184 -5.32 5.60 17.53
CA VAL A 184 -5.36 4.83 18.79
C VAL A 184 -6.77 4.26 18.99
N ASP A 185 -6.85 3.03 19.51
CA ASP A 185 -8.08 2.31 19.78
C ASP A 185 -9.00 2.03 18.58
N SER A 186 -8.53 2.21 17.34
CA SER A 186 -9.27 1.76 16.16
C SER A 186 -9.28 0.24 15.98
N GLY A 187 -8.58 -0.52 16.81
CA GLY A 187 -8.57 -1.99 16.74
C GLY A 187 -7.62 -2.60 15.70
N LYS A 188 -6.57 -1.88 15.27
CA LYS A 188 -5.52 -2.39 14.34
C LYS A 188 -4.93 -3.73 14.75
N SER A 189 -4.21 -3.74 15.88
CA SER A 189 -3.55 -4.94 16.39
C SER A 189 -4.57 -6.01 16.80
N THR A 190 -5.77 -5.63 17.25
CA THR A 190 -6.84 -6.59 17.51
C THR A 190 -7.27 -7.31 16.24
N LEU A 191 -7.52 -6.56 15.15
CA LEU A 191 -7.89 -7.12 13.85
C LEU A 191 -6.79 -8.03 13.30
N LEU A 192 -5.53 -7.61 13.41
CA LEU A 192 -4.39 -8.45 12.99
C LEU A 192 -4.31 -9.75 13.78
N GLY A 193 -4.49 -9.70 15.10
CA GLY A 193 -4.51 -10.90 15.94
C GLY A 193 -5.61 -11.87 15.51
N VAL A 194 -6.82 -11.37 15.27
CA VAL A 194 -7.94 -12.20 14.79
C VAL A 194 -7.66 -12.79 13.39
N LEU A 195 -7.14 -11.99 12.47
CA LEU A 195 -6.85 -12.45 11.11
C LEU A 195 -5.75 -13.51 11.07
N THR A 196 -4.71 -13.37 11.88
CA THR A 196 -3.54 -14.27 11.86
C THR A 196 -3.73 -15.52 12.72
N GLN A 197 -4.50 -15.45 13.80
CA GLN A 197 -4.69 -16.56 14.74
C GLN A 197 -6.00 -17.33 14.52
N GLY A 198 -7.00 -16.71 13.90
CA GLY A 198 -8.30 -17.33 13.63
C GLY A 198 -9.26 -17.31 14.81
N GLU A 199 -8.82 -16.88 15.99
CA GLU A 199 -9.67 -16.69 17.16
C GLU A 199 -10.28 -15.27 17.20
N LEU A 200 -11.58 -15.18 17.48
CA LEU A 200 -12.26 -13.90 17.69
C LEU A 200 -11.81 -13.22 18.99
N ASP A 201 -11.81 -11.89 18.99
CA ASP A 201 -11.45 -11.11 20.18
C ASP A 201 -12.57 -11.16 21.22
N ASN A 202 -12.21 -11.18 22.50
CA ASN A 202 -13.17 -11.19 23.61
C ASN A 202 -13.74 -9.79 23.94
N GLY A 203 -13.53 -8.79 23.07
CA GLY A 203 -13.89 -7.39 23.29
C GLY A 203 -12.99 -6.64 24.27
N ARG A 204 -12.02 -7.31 24.90
CA ARG A 204 -11.03 -6.72 25.81
C ARG A 204 -9.63 -6.67 25.19
N GLY A 205 -9.48 -7.02 23.91
CA GLY A 205 -8.19 -7.01 23.24
C GLY A 205 -7.30 -8.17 23.64
N ARG A 206 -7.86 -9.37 23.84
CA ARG A 206 -7.08 -10.60 24.04
C ARG A 206 -6.21 -10.89 22.81
N SER A 207 -6.76 -10.74 21.60
CA SER A 207 -6.06 -11.11 20.37
C SER A 207 -4.80 -10.25 20.11
N ARG A 208 -4.79 -8.99 20.57
CA ARG A 208 -3.62 -8.10 20.39
C ARG A 208 -2.47 -8.38 21.37
N LEU A 209 -2.70 -9.09 22.48
CA LEU A 209 -1.64 -9.37 23.46
C LEU A 209 -0.51 -10.20 22.83
N ASN A 210 -0.86 -11.07 21.89
CA ASN A 210 0.09 -11.92 21.16
C ASN A 210 0.98 -11.14 20.19
N LEU A 211 0.64 -9.88 19.90
CA LEU A 211 1.40 -9.01 19.00
C LEU A 211 2.35 -8.07 19.75
N PHE A 212 2.14 -7.86 21.05
CA PHE A 212 2.96 -6.94 21.84
C PHE A 212 4.33 -7.53 22.12
N ARG A 213 5.37 -6.76 21.83
CA ARG A 213 6.77 -7.18 21.96
C ARG A 213 7.44 -6.61 23.21
N HIS A 214 6.90 -5.52 23.75
CA HIS A 214 7.50 -4.83 24.88
C HIS A 214 6.55 -4.73 26.07
N LEU A 215 7.13 -4.75 27.28
CA LEU A 215 6.37 -4.69 28.53
C LEU A 215 5.45 -3.47 28.61
N HIS A 216 5.90 -2.30 28.16
CA HIS A 216 5.08 -1.09 28.17
C HIS A 216 3.91 -1.16 27.17
N GLU A 217 4.01 -1.94 26.09
CA GLU A 217 2.88 -2.16 25.16
C GLU A 217 1.78 -2.97 25.86
N ILE A 218 2.16 -3.98 26.64
CA ILE A 218 1.25 -4.78 27.47
C ILE A 218 0.59 -3.91 28.55
N GLN A 219 1.39 -3.11 29.26
CA GLN A 219 0.89 -2.25 30.34
C GLN A 219 -0.04 -1.13 29.85
N THR A 220 0.31 -0.50 28.72
CA THR A 220 -0.46 0.64 28.19
C THR A 220 -1.56 0.22 27.21
N GLY A 221 -1.51 -1.02 26.71
CA GLY A 221 -2.36 -1.51 25.62
C GLY A 221 -2.11 -0.83 24.27
N ARG A 222 -0.91 -0.25 24.05
CA ARG A 222 -0.59 0.54 22.86
C ARG A 222 0.67 0.04 22.16
N THR A 223 0.56 -0.24 20.86
CA THR A 223 1.69 -0.55 19.98
C THR A 223 2.64 0.64 19.86
N SER A 224 3.93 0.37 19.99
CA SER A 224 5.01 1.37 19.97
C SER A 224 6.13 1.04 18.97
N SER A 225 6.27 -0.24 18.64
CA SER A 225 7.26 -0.79 17.71
C SER A 225 6.57 -1.23 16.41
N ILE A 226 7.38 -1.47 15.36
CA ILE A 226 6.90 -2.12 14.14
C ILE A 226 6.93 -3.62 14.39
N SER A 227 5.82 -4.31 14.11
CA SER A 227 5.76 -5.77 14.07
C SER A 227 5.33 -6.26 12.69
N PHE A 228 5.71 -7.50 12.40
CA PHE A 228 5.39 -8.20 11.16
C PHE A 228 4.55 -9.41 11.52
N GLU A 229 3.38 -9.51 10.89
CA GLU A 229 2.46 -10.63 11.06
C GLU A 229 2.11 -11.19 9.68
N ILE A 230 1.95 -12.50 9.59
CA ILE A 230 1.77 -13.17 8.31
C ILE A 230 0.41 -13.86 8.22
N LEU A 231 -0.22 -13.78 7.05
CA LEU A 231 -1.42 -14.51 6.70
C LEU A 231 -1.19 -15.24 5.37
N GLY A 232 -1.23 -16.57 5.42
CA GLY A 232 -1.03 -17.41 4.25
C GLY A 232 -2.33 -17.94 3.67
N PHE A 233 -2.35 -18.06 2.35
CA PHE A 233 -3.38 -18.73 1.57
C PHE A 233 -2.77 -19.89 0.77
N ASN A 234 -3.42 -21.05 0.80
CA ASN A 234 -3.04 -22.18 -0.05
C ASN A 234 -3.43 -21.92 -1.52
N SER A 235 -3.11 -22.86 -2.40
CA SER A 235 -3.44 -22.81 -3.83
C SER A 235 -4.95 -22.73 -4.11
N LYS A 236 -5.78 -23.26 -3.19
CA LYS A 236 -7.26 -23.22 -3.24
C LYS A 236 -7.88 -21.93 -2.67
N GLY A 237 -7.07 -21.05 -2.10
CA GLY A 237 -7.53 -19.78 -1.51
C GLY A 237 -8.04 -19.87 -0.06
N GLU A 238 -7.77 -20.97 0.63
CA GLU A 238 -8.09 -21.15 2.04
C GLU A 238 -6.95 -20.65 2.92
N VAL A 239 -7.28 -20.13 4.10
CA VAL A 239 -6.28 -19.65 5.06
C VAL A 239 -5.56 -20.81 5.72
N VAL A 240 -4.22 -20.81 5.67
CA VAL A 240 -3.40 -21.89 6.22
C VAL A 240 -3.03 -21.72 7.71
N ASN A 241 -3.21 -20.52 8.26
CA ASN A 241 -2.78 -20.17 9.61
C ASN A 241 -3.54 -20.91 10.74
N TYR A 242 -4.78 -21.33 10.52
CA TYR A 242 -5.72 -21.64 11.59
C TYR A 242 -5.67 -23.08 12.11
N SER A 243 -4.75 -23.91 11.63
CA SER A 243 -4.52 -25.21 12.27
C SER A 243 -3.65 -25.02 13.52
N GLU A 244 -3.92 -25.82 14.55
CA GLU A 244 -3.22 -25.74 15.83
C GLU A 244 -1.69 -25.80 15.65
N SER A 245 -0.99 -24.83 16.27
CA SER A 245 0.47 -24.80 16.42
C SER A 245 1.32 -24.65 15.16
N ARG A 246 0.88 -23.90 14.13
CA ARG A 246 1.78 -23.60 13.01
C ARG A 246 2.86 -22.59 13.37
N THR A 247 4.10 -22.96 13.09
CA THR A 247 5.23 -22.04 13.04
C THR A 247 5.12 -21.13 11.79
N ALA A 248 5.83 -20.00 11.81
CA ALA A 248 5.91 -19.15 10.61
C ALA A 248 6.50 -19.88 9.40
N GLU A 249 7.34 -20.88 9.66
CA GLU A 249 7.97 -21.72 8.64
C GLU A 249 6.95 -22.61 7.94
N GLU A 250 6.12 -23.33 8.69
CA GLU A 250 5.06 -24.18 8.13
C GLU A 250 4.05 -23.37 7.31
N ILE A 251 3.75 -22.14 7.72
CA ILE A 251 2.90 -21.23 6.94
C ILE A 251 3.58 -20.89 5.61
N CYS A 252 4.87 -20.56 5.62
CA CYS A 252 5.63 -20.23 4.42
C CYS A 252 5.79 -21.41 3.45
N GLU A 253 5.86 -22.64 3.96
CA GLU A 253 5.94 -23.85 3.14
C GLU A 253 4.61 -24.23 2.49
N SER A 254 3.50 -24.06 3.22
CA SER A 254 2.17 -24.46 2.76
C SER A 254 1.40 -23.38 2.00
N ALA A 255 1.84 -22.13 2.08
CA ALA A 255 1.19 -21.00 1.41
C ALA A 255 1.66 -20.83 -0.03
N SER A 256 0.71 -20.63 -0.94
CA SER A 256 0.97 -20.19 -2.30
C SER A 256 0.94 -18.66 -2.43
N LYS A 257 0.24 -17.99 -1.51
CA LYS A 257 0.19 -16.53 -1.39
C LYS A 257 0.27 -16.12 0.08
N MET A 258 1.02 -15.07 0.35
CA MET A 258 1.30 -14.53 1.68
C MET A 258 0.96 -13.05 1.71
N ILE A 259 0.31 -12.64 2.80
CA ILE A 259 0.11 -11.24 3.15
C ILE A 259 0.94 -10.96 4.40
N THR A 260 1.96 -10.12 4.24
CA THR A 260 2.81 -9.65 5.33
C THR A 260 2.27 -8.31 5.83
N PHE A 261 1.67 -8.32 7.01
CA PHE A 261 1.18 -7.12 7.67
C PHE A 261 2.29 -6.41 8.43
N ILE A 262 2.40 -5.11 8.21
CA ILE A 262 3.29 -4.22 8.96
C ILE A 262 2.42 -3.48 9.98
N ASP A 263 2.42 -3.93 11.24
CA ASP A 263 1.66 -3.25 12.31
C ASP A 263 2.35 -1.94 12.66
N LEU A 264 1.68 -0.82 12.41
CA LEU A 264 2.20 0.51 12.68
C LEU A 264 1.48 1.16 13.84
N ALA A 265 2.25 1.92 14.63
CA ALA A 265 1.74 2.55 15.83
C ALA A 265 0.63 3.57 15.50
N GLY A 266 -0.44 3.55 16.29
CA GLY A 266 -1.58 4.46 16.13
C GLY A 266 -1.41 5.82 16.81
N HIS A 267 -0.52 5.90 17.81
CA HIS A 267 -0.41 7.07 18.68
C HIS A 267 0.56 8.11 18.11
N HIS A 268 0.22 9.40 18.16
CA HIS A 268 1.03 10.49 17.61
C HIS A 268 2.49 10.51 18.13
N LYS A 269 2.71 10.12 19.39
CA LYS A 269 4.04 9.93 20.00
C LYS A 269 4.95 9.00 19.19
N TYR A 270 4.39 7.99 18.53
CA TYR A 270 5.11 6.98 17.77
C TYR A 270 4.98 7.19 16.25
N LEU A 271 4.52 8.35 15.79
CA LEU A 271 4.39 8.63 14.36
C LEU A 271 5.73 8.50 13.61
N LYS A 272 6.86 8.78 14.27
CA LYS A 272 8.20 8.55 13.69
C LYS A 272 8.41 7.08 13.28
N THR A 273 7.84 6.15 14.04
CA THR A 273 7.87 4.71 13.78
C THR A 273 6.96 4.37 12.61
N THR A 274 5.75 4.94 12.55
CA THR A 274 4.82 4.80 11.44
C THR A 274 5.40 5.29 10.12
N ILE A 275 6.03 6.47 10.14
CA ILE A 275 6.69 7.05 8.97
C ILE A 275 7.80 6.13 8.47
N PHE A 276 8.67 5.68 9.36
CA PHE A 276 9.73 4.74 9.01
C PHE A 276 9.15 3.45 8.41
N GLY A 277 8.07 2.91 9.00
CA GLY A 277 7.36 1.77 8.45
C GLY A 277 6.86 1.93 7.02
N LEU A 278 6.37 3.13 6.67
CA LEU A 278 5.88 3.43 5.33
C LEU A 278 7.00 3.75 4.32
N THR A 279 8.15 4.28 4.75
CA THR A 279 9.25 4.65 3.85
C THR A 279 10.28 3.56 3.65
N SER A 280 10.67 2.85 4.72
CA SER A 280 11.74 1.84 4.69
C SER A 280 11.22 0.52 4.12
N TYR A 281 10.15 -0.02 4.70
CA TYR A 281 9.61 -1.32 4.27
C TYR A 281 8.74 -1.24 3.00
N CYS A 282 8.56 -0.05 2.41
CA CYS A 282 7.89 0.18 1.12
C CYS A 282 6.65 -0.73 0.89
N PRO A 283 5.59 -0.60 1.70
CA PRO A 283 4.41 -1.47 1.60
C PRO A 283 3.71 -1.29 0.24
N ASP A 284 3.19 -2.40 -0.29
CA ASP A 284 2.42 -2.41 -1.54
C ASP A 284 1.05 -1.74 -1.32
N PHE A 285 0.41 -2.02 -0.19
CA PHE A 285 -0.89 -1.47 0.16
C PHE A 285 -0.92 -0.92 1.58
N ALA A 286 -1.86 -0.02 1.85
CA ALA A 286 -2.15 0.47 3.19
C ALA A 286 -3.61 0.16 3.59
N MET A 287 -3.77 -0.50 4.73
CA MET A 287 -5.06 -0.75 5.37
C MET A 287 -5.31 0.33 6.42
N LEU A 288 -6.25 1.24 6.17
CA LEU A 288 -6.64 2.27 7.13
C LEU A 288 -7.80 1.77 8.01
N VAL A 289 -7.50 1.42 9.26
CA VAL A 289 -8.48 0.95 10.24
C VAL A 289 -9.08 2.11 11.03
N VAL A 290 -10.39 2.24 10.98
CA VAL A 290 -11.18 3.31 11.62
C VAL A 290 -12.25 2.68 12.51
N GLY A 291 -12.32 3.06 13.78
CA GLY A 291 -13.38 2.57 14.67
C GLY A 291 -14.73 3.18 14.30
N ALA A 292 -15.78 2.34 14.17
CA ALA A 292 -17.13 2.79 13.86
C ALA A 292 -17.66 3.81 14.89
N ASN A 293 -17.30 3.61 16.16
CA ASN A 293 -17.71 4.45 17.30
C ASN A 293 -17.00 5.80 17.33
N THR A 294 -15.72 5.86 16.94
CA THR A 294 -14.91 7.09 16.96
C THR A 294 -15.00 7.88 15.67
N GLY A 295 -15.22 7.21 14.53
CA GLY A 295 -15.11 7.80 13.21
C GLY A 295 -13.69 8.31 12.91
N ILE A 296 -13.59 9.35 12.07
CA ILE A 296 -12.31 9.96 11.70
C ILE A 296 -11.82 10.84 12.87
N ALA A 297 -10.99 10.27 13.73
CA ALA A 297 -10.43 10.93 14.91
C ALA A 297 -8.90 10.82 14.96
N GLY A 298 -8.28 11.75 15.70
CA GLY A 298 -6.85 11.73 16.01
C GLY A 298 -5.95 11.65 14.78
N THR A 299 -5.10 10.63 14.73
CA THR A 299 -4.06 10.45 13.71
C THR A 299 -4.60 9.86 12.39
N THR A 300 -5.90 9.55 12.26
CA THR A 300 -6.46 8.94 11.04
C THR A 300 -6.21 9.80 9.79
N ARG A 301 -6.45 11.12 9.86
CA ARG A 301 -6.18 12.02 8.72
C ARG A 301 -4.70 12.13 8.40
N GLU A 302 -3.88 12.13 9.43
CA GLU A 302 -2.43 12.20 9.30
C GLU A 302 -1.89 10.96 8.59
N HIS A 303 -2.34 9.77 8.99
CA HIS A 303 -1.97 8.51 8.34
C HIS A 303 -2.49 8.41 6.91
N LEU A 304 -3.75 8.84 6.66
CA LEU A 304 -4.30 8.93 5.31
C LEU A 304 -3.45 9.85 4.42
N GLY A 305 -3.11 11.04 4.92
CA GLY A 305 -2.28 12.00 4.20
C GLY A 305 -0.87 11.47 3.92
N LEU A 306 -0.26 10.75 4.87
CA LEU A 306 1.05 10.10 4.67
C LEU A 306 1.03 9.04 3.57
N ALA A 307 0.04 8.13 3.60
CA ALA A 307 -0.09 7.10 2.58
C ALA A 307 -0.37 7.69 1.19
N MET A 308 -1.24 8.72 1.11
CA MET A 308 -1.49 9.46 -0.13
C MET A 308 -0.24 10.18 -0.66
N ALA A 309 0.52 10.83 0.24
CA ALA A 309 1.76 11.51 -0.12
C ALA A 309 2.83 10.55 -0.65
N LEU A 310 2.97 9.39 -0.01
CA LEU A 310 3.87 8.33 -0.43
C LEU A 310 3.34 7.55 -1.64
N LYS A 311 2.15 7.89 -2.15
CA LYS A 311 1.45 7.21 -3.26
C LYS A 311 1.23 5.71 -3.01
N VAL A 312 1.00 5.32 -1.76
CA VAL A 312 0.64 3.94 -1.40
C VAL A 312 -0.87 3.80 -1.57
N PRO A 313 -1.38 2.84 -2.37
CA PRO A 313 -2.82 2.60 -2.49
C PRO A 313 -3.45 2.19 -1.16
N ILE A 314 -4.67 2.66 -0.89
CA ILE A 314 -5.31 2.56 0.42
C ILE A 314 -6.68 1.91 0.27
N PHE A 315 -6.99 0.97 1.15
CA PHE A 315 -8.36 0.52 1.42
C PHE A 315 -8.69 0.74 2.91
N ILE A 316 -9.98 0.86 3.22
CA ILE A 316 -10.45 1.25 4.56
C ILE A 316 -11.19 0.09 5.22
N VAL A 317 -10.92 -0.11 6.49
CA VAL A 317 -11.64 -1.05 7.34
C VAL A 317 -12.29 -0.31 8.49
N VAL A 318 -13.61 -0.31 8.53
CA VAL A 318 -14.42 0.21 9.64
C VAL A 318 -14.63 -0.92 10.64
N SER A 319 -13.95 -0.85 11.78
CA SER A 319 -13.97 -1.86 12.84
C SER A 319 -15.00 -1.55 13.93
N LYS A 320 -15.19 -2.48 14.88
CA LYS A 320 -16.06 -2.30 16.07
C LYS A 320 -17.52 -2.00 15.74
N VAL A 321 -18.02 -2.55 14.64
CA VAL A 321 -19.44 -2.38 14.25
C VAL A 321 -20.41 -2.99 15.26
N ASP A 322 -19.95 -4.00 16.01
CA ASP A 322 -20.69 -4.66 17.11
C ASP A 322 -21.07 -3.71 18.26
N LEU A 323 -20.31 -2.63 18.47
CA LEU A 323 -20.58 -1.63 19.50
C LEU A 323 -21.54 -0.53 19.05
N CYS A 324 -21.93 -0.52 17.77
CA CYS A 324 -22.62 0.61 17.15
C CYS A 324 -23.97 0.20 16.55
N THR A 325 -24.91 1.15 16.55
CA THR A 325 -26.12 1.00 15.73
C THR A 325 -25.80 1.15 14.24
N ARG A 326 -26.59 0.53 13.35
CA ARG A 326 -26.42 0.64 11.88
C ARG A 326 -26.34 2.10 11.41
N ALA A 327 -27.17 2.98 11.96
CA ALA A 327 -27.16 4.41 11.64
C ALA A 327 -25.82 5.10 11.98
N THR A 328 -25.12 4.65 13.02
CA THR A 328 -23.81 5.18 13.42
C THR A 328 -22.72 4.70 12.47
N VAL A 329 -22.75 3.43 12.08
CA VAL A 329 -21.83 2.87 11.07
C VAL A 329 -21.99 3.60 9.74
N GLU A 330 -23.22 3.77 9.25
CA GLU A 330 -23.50 4.52 8.02
C GLU A 330 -23.02 5.97 8.10
N ARG A 331 -23.18 6.64 9.24
CA ARG A 331 -22.67 8.00 9.44
C ARG A 331 -21.15 8.04 9.28
N THR A 332 -20.44 7.10 9.88
CA THR A 332 -18.97 6.98 9.78
C THR A 332 -18.54 6.69 8.34
N VAL A 333 -19.21 5.78 7.64
CA VAL A 333 -18.94 5.50 6.22
C VAL A 333 -19.16 6.76 5.38
N ARG A 334 -20.30 7.46 5.52
CA ARG A 334 -20.56 8.73 4.81
C ARG A 334 -19.54 9.83 5.13
N GLN A 335 -18.95 9.82 6.33
CA GLN A 335 -17.86 10.73 6.67
C GLN A 335 -16.57 10.38 5.93
N LEU A 336 -16.23 9.09 5.84
CA LEU A 336 -15.08 8.60 5.08
C LEU A 336 -15.24 8.88 3.60
N GLU A 337 -16.41 8.61 3.02
CA GLU A 337 -16.70 8.92 1.61
C GLU A 337 -16.50 10.39 1.28
N ARG A 338 -16.93 11.30 2.18
CA ARG A 338 -16.71 12.74 2.01
C ARG A 338 -15.24 13.09 1.99
N VAL A 339 -14.44 12.55 2.93
CA VAL A 339 -12.99 12.82 3.00
C VAL A 339 -12.24 12.24 1.79
N LEU A 340 -12.65 11.07 1.30
CA LEU A 340 -12.06 10.44 0.12
C LEU A 340 -12.37 11.21 -1.17
N LYS A 341 -13.56 11.80 -1.28
CA LYS A 341 -13.97 12.63 -2.42
C LYS A 341 -13.45 14.07 -2.36
N GLN A 342 -12.86 14.49 -1.24
CA GLN A 342 -12.31 15.85 -1.11
C GLN A 342 -11.15 16.09 -2.09
N PRO A 343 -10.96 17.35 -2.52
CA PRO A 343 -9.77 17.75 -3.26
C PRO A 343 -8.50 17.34 -2.49
N GLY A 344 -7.58 16.66 -3.15
CA GLY A 344 -6.36 16.12 -2.54
C GLY A 344 -6.36 14.60 -2.33
N CYS A 345 -7.54 13.99 -2.11
CA CYS A 345 -7.70 12.53 -2.15
C CYS A 345 -8.09 12.05 -3.55
N ASN A 346 -9.11 12.68 -4.15
CA ASN A 346 -9.68 12.33 -5.46
C ASN A 346 -9.99 10.82 -5.61
N LYS A 347 -10.47 10.17 -4.54
CA LYS A 347 -10.78 8.75 -4.52
C LYS A 347 -12.27 8.49 -4.74
N VAL A 348 -12.55 7.32 -5.31
CA VAL A 348 -13.90 6.77 -5.51
C VAL A 348 -14.13 5.68 -4.45
N PRO A 349 -14.88 5.97 -3.38
CA PRO A 349 -15.17 4.98 -2.35
C PRO A 349 -16.11 3.89 -2.89
N MET A 350 -15.82 2.63 -2.54
CA MET A 350 -16.64 1.46 -2.85
C MET A 350 -16.94 0.70 -1.56
N VAL A 351 -18.18 0.73 -1.08
CA VAL A 351 -18.58 0.02 0.14
C VAL A 351 -18.83 -1.45 -0.20
N ILE A 352 -18.22 -2.36 0.56
CA ILE A 352 -18.27 -3.81 0.32
C ILE A 352 -19.33 -4.42 1.23
N GLY A 353 -20.40 -4.97 0.64
CA GLY A 353 -21.50 -5.59 1.39
C GLY A 353 -21.56 -7.11 1.27
N ASN A 354 -20.99 -7.69 0.23
CA ASN A 354 -21.06 -9.12 -0.07
C ASN A 354 -19.75 -9.64 -0.69
N LYS A 355 -19.69 -10.96 -0.97
CA LYS A 355 -18.50 -11.59 -1.55
C LYS A 355 -18.20 -11.10 -2.96
N ASP A 356 -19.23 -10.86 -3.78
CA ASP A 356 -19.06 -10.37 -5.15
C ASP A 356 -18.47 -8.96 -5.19
N ASP A 357 -18.91 -8.08 -4.30
CA ASP A 357 -18.34 -6.75 -4.12
C ASP A 357 -16.85 -6.86 -3.75
N ALA A 358 -16.48 -7.82 -2.88
CA ALA A 358 -15.09 -8.03 -2.45
C ALA A 358 -14.20 -8.53 -3.60
N VAL A 359 -14.70 -9.44 -4.44
CA VAL A 359 -14.01 -9.92 -5.65
C VAL A 359 -13.79 -8.77 -6.62
N THR A 360 -14.85 -8.01 -6.94
CA THR A 360 -14.78 -6.85 -7.84
C THR A 360 -13.82 -5.78 -7.30
N ALA A 361 -13.87 -5.52 -6.00
CA ALA A 361 -12.98 -4.57 -5.35
C ALA A 361 -11.51 -4.99 -5.44
N ALA A 362 -11.19 -6.27 -5.25
CA ALA A 362 -9.81 -6.75 -5.32
C ALA A 362 -9.20 -6.58 -6.72
N GLN A 363 -9.96 -6.91 -7.77
CA GLN A 363 -9.54 -6.76 -9.17
C GLN A 363 -9.38 -5.28 -9.56
N GLN A 364 -10.38 -4.45 -9.24
CA GLN A 364 -10.39 -3.05 -9.62
C GLN A 364 -9.41 -2.19 -8.81
N PHE A 365 -9.12 -2.54 -7.56
CA PHE A 365 -8.25 -1.77 -6.69
C PHE A 365 -6.80 -1.74 -7.18
N ALA A 366 -6.31 -2.83 -7.76
CA ALA A 366 -4.98 -2.87 -8.34
C ALA A 366 -4.90 -2.16 -9.70
N GLN A 367 -5.96 -2.26 -10.52
CA GLN A 367 -5.99 -1.66 -11.86
C GLN A 367 -6.28 -0.16 -11.86
N SER A 368 -7.12 0.29 -10.91
CA SER A 368 -7.58 1.68 -10.83
C SER A 368 -7.12 2.32 -9.53
N PRO A 369 -6.10 3.21 -9.57
CA PRO A 369 -5.52 3.80 -8.37
C PRO A 369 -6.48 4.73 -7.63
N ASN A 370 -7.63 5.07 -8.21
CA ASN A 370 -8.60 5.98 -7.61
C ASN A 370 -9.66 5.25 -6.78
N ILE A 371 -9.88 3.95 -6.98
CA ILE A 371 -10.89 3.21 -6.22
C ILE A 371 -10.36 2.96 -4.80
N THR A 372 -11.24 3.06 -3.80
CA THR A 372 -10.91 2.81 -2.39
C THR A 372 -12.01 1.95 -1.78
N PRO A 373 -11.78 0.63 -1.65
CA PRO A 373 -12.70 -0.28 -0.98
C PRO A 373 -12.88 0.09 0.50
N ILE A 374 -14.11 -0.04 1.01
CA ILE A 374 -14.48 0.20 2.40
C ILE A 374 -15.19 -1.04 2.94
N PHE A 375 -14.54 -1.73 3.86
CA PHE A 375 -15.09 -2.88 4.57
C PHE A 375 -15.65 -2.44 5.92
N THR A 376 -16.76 -3.04 6.35
CA THR A 376 -17.31 -2.86 7.71
C THR A 376 -17.29 -4.21 8.41
N LEU A 377 -16.60 -4.33 9.54
CA LEU A 377 -16.40 -5.61 10.23
C LEU A 377 -16.32 -5.50 11.74
N SER A 378 -16.45 -6.64 12.42
CA SER A 378 -16.17 -6.79 13.85
C SER A 378 -15.18 -7.91 14.11
N SER A 379 -14.16 -7.61 14.91
CA SER A 379 -13.22 -8.60 15.45
C SER A 379 -13.82 -9.43 16.60
N VAL A 380 -14.95 -9.01 17.16
CA VAL A 380 -15.62 -9.67 18.30
C VAL A 380 -16.71 -10.62 17.81
N SER A 381 -17.62 -10.14 16.95
CA SER A 381 -18.70 -10.99 16.40
C SER A 381 -18.27 -11.80 15.18
N GLY A 382 -17.15 -11.44 14.54
CA GLY A 382 -16.69 -12.03 13.29
C GLY A 382 -17.41 -11.51 12.04
N GLU A 383 -18.35 -10.58 12.20
CA GLU A 383 -19.14 -10.01 11.10
C GLU A 383 -18.22 -9.48 9.99
N SER A 384 -18.45 -9.95 8.76
CA SER A 384 -17.77 -9.53 7.52
C SER A 384 -16.24 -9.72 7.47
N LEU A 385 -15.64 -10.47 8.41
CA LEU A 385 -14.21 -10.81 8.36
C LEU A 385 -13.86 -11.60 7.09
N ASP A 386 -14.76 -12.49 6.65
CA ASP A 386 -14.53 -13.32 5.47
C ASP A 386 -14.48 -12.50 4.16
N LEU A 387 -15.19 -11.37 4.09
CA LEU A 387 -15.10 -10.47 2.94
C LEU A 387 -13.70 -9.88 2.79
N LEU A 388 -13.07 -9.54 3.92
CA LEU A 388 -11.69 -9.04 3.94
C LEU A 388 -10.69 -10.14 3.58
N LYS A 389 -10.92 -11.39 4.02
CA LYS A 389 -10.09 -12.54 3.62
C LYS A 389 -10.20 -12.82 2.11
N VAL A 390 -11.40 -12.79 1.55
CA VAL A 390 -11.63 -12.93 0.09
C VAL A 390 -10.87 -11.84 -0.67
N PHE A 391 -10.95 -10.60 -0.20
CA PHE A 391 -10.20 -9.49 -0.81
C PHE A 391 -8.69 -9.72 -0.78
N PHE A 392 -8.12 -10.12 0.36
CA PHE A 392 -6.70 -10.44 0.48
C PHE A 392 -6.26 -11.65 -0.38
N ASN A 393 -7.14 -12.64 -0.52
CA ASN A 393 -6.85 -13.78 -1.37
C ASN A 393 -6.72 -13.38 -2.85
N ILE A 394 -7.54 -12.43 -3.32
CA ILE A 394 -7.66 -12.10 -4.75
C ILE A 394 -6.76 -10.92 -5.17
N ILE A 395 -6.47 -9.97 -4.28
CA ILE A 395 -5.74 -8.74 -4.62
C ILE A 395 -4.38 -9.05 -5.28
N PRO A 396 -4.13 -8.63 -6.52
CA PRO A 396 -2.88 -8.94 -7.22
C PRO A 396 -1.74 -8.00 -6.78
N PRO A 397 -0.47 -8.34 -7.08
CA PRO A 397 0.66 -7.43 -6.91
C PRO A 397 0.50 -6.18 -7.79
N LEU A 398 0.99 -5.03 -7.33
CA LEU A 398 0.93 -3.77 -8.08
C LEU A 398 1.94 -3.70 -9.22
N SER A 399 3.13 -4.23 -9.00
CA SER A 399 4.20 -4.24 -10.00
C SER A 399 3.98 -5.39 -10.97
N ASN A 400 4.09 -5.09 -12.27
CA ASN A 400 3.98 -6.11 -13.31
C ASN A 400 5.20 -7.06 -13.27
N SER A 401 5.11 -8.19 -13.99
CA SER A 401 6.19 -9.17 -14.07
C SER A 401 7.45 -8.62 -14.74
N LYS A 402 7.30 -7.74 -15.75
CA LYS A 402 8.41 -7.13 -16.49
C LYS A 402 9.29 -6.25 -15.59
N GLU A 403 8.69 -5.33 -14.82
CA GLU A 403 9.40 -4.45 -13.88
C GLU A 403 10.17 -5.27 -12.83
N GLN A 404 9.58 -6.38 -12.36
CA GLN A 404 10.25 -7.28 -11.44
C GLN A 404 11.48 -7.94 -12.07
N GLU A 405 11.35 -8.39 -13.31
CA GLU A 405 12.43 -9.04 -14.05
C GLU A 405 13.56 -8.05 -14.34
N GLU A 406 13.22 -6.82 -14.75
CA GLU A 406 14.18 -5.72 -14.88
C GLU A 406 14.90 -5.43 -13.56
N LEU A 407 14.17 -5.34 -12.45
CA LEU A 407 14.76 -5.14 -11.12
C LEU A 407 15.67 -6.31 -10.73
N MET A 408 15.31 -7.54 -11.05
CA MET A 408 16.12 -8.73 -10.76
C MET A 408 17.39 -8.83 -11.61
N GLN A 409 17.40 -8.23 -12.80
CA GLN A 409 18.58 -8.16 -13.68
C GLN A 409 19.54 -7.03 -13.29
N GLN A 410 19.10 -6.07 -12.47
CA GLN A 410 19.96 -5.01 -11.94
C GLN A 410 20.94 -5.54 -10.89
N LEU A 411 21.94 -4.73 -10.59
CA LEU A 411 22.88 -5.01 -9.50
C LEU A 411 22.16 -5.06 -8.14
N THR A 412 22.68 -5.93 -7.28
CA THR A 412 22.16 -6.16 -5.94
C THR A 412 22.25 -4.91 -5.09
N GLU A 413 21.11 -4.51 -4.50
CA GLU A 413 21.02 -3.42 -3.53
C GLU A 413 20.06 -3.83 -2.41
N PHE A 414 20.61 -4.05 -1.23
CA PHE A 414 19.85 -4.42 -0.03
C PHE A 414 19.91 -3.28 0.99
N GLN A 415 18.75 -2.78 1.41
CA GLN A 415 18.65 -1.66 2.34
C GLN A 415 18.61 -2.17 3.77
N VAL A 416 19.56 -1.72 4.62
CA VAL A 416 19.66 -2.16 6.01
C VAL A 416 18.75 -1.30 6.89
N ASP A 417 17.72 -1.92 7.44
CA ASP A 417 16.70 -1.29 8.28
C ASP A 417 16.95 -1.54 9.76
N GLU A 418 17.34 -2.77 10.10
CA GLU A 418 17.52 -3.26 11.46
C GLU A 418 18.83 -4.03 11.60
N ILE A 419 19.40 -4.03 12.81
CA ILE A 419 20.64 -4.73 13.13
C ILE A 419 20.41 -5.49 14.43
N TYR A 420 20.70 -6.77 14.40
CA TYR A 420 20.53 -7.72 15.48
C TYR A 420 21.86 -8.38 15.83
N THR A 421 21.95 -8.87 17.06
CA THR A 421 23.00 -9.80 17.46
C THR A 421 22.31 -11.05 17.95
N VAL A 422 22.56 -12.15 17.26
CA VAL A 422 21.96 -13.44 17.55
C VAL A 422 23.06 -14.33 18.16
N PRO A 423 22.81 -14.97 19.32
CA PRO A 423 23.75 -15.93 19.89
C PRO A 423 24.17 -16.97 18.85
N GLU A 424 25.45 -17.35 18.83
CA GLU A 424 26.05 -18.36 17.93
C GLU A 424 26.13 -17.96 16.44
N VAL A 425 25.18 -17.17 15.92
CA VAL A 425 25.18 -16.69 14.53
C VAL A 425 25.98 -15.40 14.34
N GLY A 426 26.04 -14.54 15.36
CA GLY A 426 26.78 -13.27 15.31
C GLY A 426 25.94 -12.09 14.84
N THR A 427 26.50 -11.28 13.94
CA THR A 427 25.88 -10.05 13.43
C THR A 427 24.84 -10.38 12.35
N VAL A 428 23.59 -9.96 12.54
CA VAL A 428 22.49 -10.17 11.60
C VAL A 428 21.87 -8.83 11.23
N VAL A 429 21.66 -8.58 9.94
CA VAL A 429 20.97 -7.38 9.47
C VAL A 429 19.60 -7.72 8.90
N GLY A 430 18.59 -6.94 9.24
CA GLY A 430 17.25 -7.02 8.66
C GLY A 430 17.04 -5.89 7.68
N GLY A 431 16.39 -6.18 6.56
CA GLY A 431 16.23 -5.21 5.49
C GLY A 431 15.40 -5.71 4.33
N THR A 432 15.31 -4.87 3.30
CA THR A 432 14.59 -5.18 2.06
C THR A 432 15.57 -5.16 0.88
N LEU A 433 15.53 -6.20 0.05
CA LEU A 433 16.26 -6.21 -1.21
C LEU A 433 15.53 -5.29 -2.21
N TYR A 434 16.12 -4.17 -2.58
CA TYR A 434 15.52 -3.19 -3.48
C TYR A 434 15.66 -3.62 -4.95
N SER A 435 16.85 -4.02 -5.38
CA SER A 435 17.12 -4.53 -6.72
C SER A 435 18.10 -5.69 -6.70
N GLY A 436 18.12 -6.45 -7.80
CA GLY A 436 18.96 -7.60 -8.03
C GLY A 436 18.50 -8.87 -7.32
N ILE A 437 19.46 -9.78 -7.16
CA ILE A 437 19.30 -11.07 -6.49
C ILE A 437 20.46 -11.19 -5.49
N CYS A 438 20.15 -11.61 -4.26
CA CYS A 438 21.16 -11.88 -3.24
C CYS A 438 21.10 -13.37 -2.88
N ARG A 439 22.24 -14.05 -2.91
CA ARG A 439 22.38 -15.46 -2.61
C ARG A 439 23.22 -15.65 -1.36
N GLU A 440 22.97 -16.77 -0.69
CA GLU A 440 23.83 -17.24 0.37
C GLU A 440 25.26 -17.43 -0.16
N GLY A 441 26.26 -16.86 0.53
CA GLY A 441 27.66 -16.85 0.12
C GLY A 441 28.08 -15.67 -0.77
N ASP A 442 27.17 -14.78 -1.18
CA ASP A 442 27.53 -13.63 -2.02
C ASP A 442 28.47 -12.65 -1.29
N HIS A 443 29.43 -12.10 -2.04
CA HIS A 443 30.30 -11.03 -1.60
C HIS A 443 29.67 -9.68 -1.96
N LEU A 444 29.41 -8.86 -0.94
CA LEU A 444 28.80 -7.53 -1.09
C LEU A 444 29.65 -6.50 -0.37
N THR A 445 29.35 -5.23 -0.59
CA THR A 445 29.93 -4.12 0.17
C THR A 445 28.86 -3.37 0.94
N VAL A 446 29.12 -2.99 2.19
CA VAL A 446 28.19 -2.25 3.05
C VAL A 446 28.68 -0.84 3.33
N GLY A 447 27.78 0.13 3.27
CA GLY A 447 28.07 1.55 3.50
C GLY A 447 26.86 2.44 3.24
N PRO A 448 26.99 3.77 3.25
CA PRO A 448 28.21 4.51 3.54
C PRO A 448 28.48 4.57 5.06
N THR A 449 29.75 4.40 5.42
CA THR A 449 30.27 4.70 6.77
C THR A 449 30.23 6.21 7.03
N ASP A 450 30.55 6.64 8.25
CA ASP A 450 30.63 8.07 8.58
C ASP A 450 31.68 8.83 7.72
N SER A 451 32.69 8.13 7.18
CA SER A 451 33.67 8.69 6.24
C SER A 451 33.24 8.63 4.77
N GLY A 452 32.07 8.04 4.47
CA GLY A 452 31.58 7.81 3.12
C GLY A 452 32.26 6.64 2.41
N GLN A 453 32.78 5.66 3.14
CA GLN A 453 33.41 4.46 2.59
C GLN A 453 32.48 3.26 2.64
N PHE A 454 32.83 2.23 1.88
CA PHE A 454 32.16 0.93 1.87
C PHE A 454 33.15 -0.15 2.34
N HIS A 455 32.64 -1.12 3.09
CA HIS A 455 33.43 -2.26 3.59
C HIS A 455 32.92 -3.55 2.97
N GLU A 456 33.84 -4.44 2.59
CA GLU A 456 33.49 -5.76 2.09
C GLU A 456 32.89 -6.64 3.19
N LEU A 457 31.93 -7.46 2.81
CA LEU A 457 31.34 -8.48 3.65
C LEU A 457 30.94 -9.69 2.82
N THR A 458 30.65 -10.79 3.49
CA THR A 458 30.07 -11.99 2.87
C THR A 458 28.73 -12.30 3.52
N VAL A 459 27.73 -12.62 2.71
CA VAL A 459 26.42 -13.06 3.17
C VAL A 459 26.53 -14.50 3.65
N GLY A 460 26.37 -14.72 4.96
CA GLY A 460 26.50 -16.04 5.58
C GLY A 460 25.27 -16.91 5.36
N SER A 461 24.11 -16.49 5.88
CA SER A 461 22.83 -17.20 5.73
C SER A 461 21.69 -16.21 5.54
N ILE A 462 20.66 -16.58 4.78
CA ILE A 462 19.48 -15.74 4.53
C ILE A 462 18.26 -16.39 5.19
N GLN A 463 17.47 -15.60 5.91
CA GLN A 463 16.16 -16.03 6.40
C GLN A 463 15.06 -15.06 5.99
N ARG A 464 13.96 -15.60 5.47
CA ARG A 464 12.73 -14.86 5.16
C ARG A 464 11.61 -15.41 6.04
N ASN A 465 10.91 -14.53 6.76
CA ASN A 465 9.82 -14.91 7.66
C ASN A 465 10.21 -16.02 8.66
N ARG A 466 11.47 -15.99 9.14
CA ARG A 466 12.10 -17.00 10.02
C ARG A 466 12.42 -18.34 9.35
N SER A 467 12.11 -18.53 8.07
CA SER A 467 12.53 -19.70 7.29
C SER A 467 13.85 -19.44 6.59
N ALA A 468 14.76 -20.40 6.63
CA ALA A 468 15.99 -20.35 5.85
C ALA A 468 15.68 -20.38 4.35
N CYS A 469 16.34 -19.53 3.57
CA CYS A 469 16.30 -19.55 2.12
C CYS A 469 17.70 -19.31 1.54
N ARG A 470 17.95 -19.79 0.32
CA ARG A 470 19.25 -19.64 -0.35
C ARG A 470 19.35 -18.42 -1.27
N VAL A 471 18.20 -17.90 -1.67
CA VAL A 471 18.08 -16.82 -2.66
C VAL A 471 17.01 -15.84 -2.22
N LEU A 472 17.36 -14.56 -2.24
CA LEU A 472 16.51 -13.42 -2.02
C LEU A 472 16.34 -12.65 -3.33
N ARG A 473 15.11 -12.27 -3.67
CA ARG A 473 14.79 -11.52 -4.89
C ARG A 473 14.34 -10.09 -4.56
N ALA A 474 14.53 -9.17 -5.51
CA ALA A 474 14.08 -7.79 -5.38
C ALA A 474 12.64 -7.69 -4.85
N GLY A 475 12.37 -6.72 -3.98
CA GLY A 475 11.11 -6.52 -3.27
C GLY A 475 10.92 -7.36 -2.00
N GLN A 476 11.74 -8.38 -1.75
CA GLN A 476 11.59 -9.24 -0.58
C GLN A 476 12.33 -8.68 0.64
N ALA A 477 11.69 -8.77 1.80
CA ALA A 477 12.30 -8.47 3.10
C ALA A 477 12.91 -9.74 3.70
N ALA A 478 14.10 -9.63 4.29
CA ALA A 478 14.80 -10.76 4.89
C ALA A 478 15.79 -10.31 5.96
N THR A 479 16.29 -11.29 6.72
CA THR A 479 17.44 -11.13 7.61
C THR A 479 18.64 -11.88 7.05
N LEU A 480 19.78 -11.19 6.96
CA LEU A 480 21.05 -11.71 6.47
C LEU A 480 22.02 -11.82 7.64
N ALA A 481 22.55 -13.02 7.89
CA ALA A 481 23.68 -13.20 8.80
C ALA A 481 24.98 -12.79 8.08
N LEU A 482 25.81 -11.98 8.75
CA LEU A 482 27.00 -11.38 8.17
C LEU A 482 28.27 -11.99 8.79
N GLY A 483 28.50 -13.29 8.59
CA GLY A 483 29.72 -14.02 9.00
C GLY A 483 30.46 -13.45 10.22
N ASP A 484 31.76 -13.21 10.06
CA ASP A 484 32.62 -12.54 11.05
C ASP A 484 32.71 -11.01 10.82
N PHE A 485 31.57 -10.34 10.63
CA PHE A 485 31.55 -8.87 10.46
C PHE A 485 31.37 -8.14 11.79
N ASP A 486 32.21 -7.13 12.05
CA ASP A 486 32.08 -6.31 13.25
C ASP A 486 30.83 -5.43 13.19
N ARG A 487 29.91 -5.69 14.13
CA ARG A 487 28.69 -4.90 14.33
C ARG A 487 28.95 -3.41 14.52
N SER A 488 30.09 -3.03 15.10
CA SER A 488 30.39 -1.62 15.39
C SER A 488 30.46 -0.73 14.14
N LEU A 489 30.77 -1.34 13.00
CA LEU A 489 30.87 -0.69 11.69
C LEU A 489 29.50 -0.49 11.02
N LEU A 490 28.43 -1.10 11.54
CA LEU A 490 27.09 -1.03 10.96
C LEU A 490 26.22 0.01 11.63
N ARG A 491 25.46 0.74 10.81
CA ARG A 491 24.37 1.61 11.26
C ARG A 491 23.12 1.40 10.40
N LYS A 492 21.96 1.72 10.98
CA LYS A 492 20.70 1.78 10.24
C LYS A 492 20.78 2.87 9.17
N GLY A 493 20.19 2.61 8.01
CA GLY A 493 20.24 3.51 6.85
C GLY A 493 21.39 3.23 5.88
N MET A 494 22.31 2.32 6.23
CA MET A 494 23.28 1.79 5.27
C MET A 494 22.61 0.90 4.21
N VAL A 495 23.31 0.69 3.12
CA VAL A 495 22.97 -0.21 2.03
C VAL A 495 24.09 -1.22 1.83
N MET A 496 23.72 -2.44 1.45
CA MET A 496 24.62 -3.48 0.99
C MET A 496 24.47 -3.60 -0.52
N VAL A 497 25.54 -3.37 -1.27
CA VAL A 497 25.50 -3.30 -2.74
C VAL A 497 26.52 -4.23 -3.37
N SER A 498 26.28 -4.61 -4.62
CA SER A 498 27.28 -5.30 -5.44
C SER A 498 28.58 -4.48 -5.50
N PRO A 499 29.77 -5.09 -5.39
CA PRO A 499 31.06 -4.39 -5.54
C PRO A 499 31.23 -3.67 -6.89
N GLU A 500 30.48 -4.10 -7.92
CA GLU A 500 30.46 -3.47 -9.25
C GLU A 500 29.61 -2.19 -9.31
N MET A 501 28.80 -1.92 -8.27
CA MET A 501 27.96 -0.74 -8.19
C MET A 501 28.80 0.48 -7.79
N ASP A 502 28.56 1.63 -8.42
CA ASP A 502 29.11 2.92 -8.02
C ASP A 502 28.05 3.75 -7.26
N PRO A 503 27.96 3.59 -5.92
CA PRO A 503 26.92 4.27 -5.15
C PRO A 503 27.18 5.78 -5.06
N THR A 504 26.19 6.59 -5.42
CA THR A 504 26.28 8.05 -5.22
C THR A 504 26.06 8.41 -3.75
N ILE A 505 27.15 8.77 -3.07
CA ILE A 505 27.16 9.20 -1.67
C ILE A 505 27.13 10.73 -1.63
N CYS A 506 26.23 11.32 -0.84
CA CYS A 506 26.11 12.77 -0.76
C CYS A 506 25.85 13.27 0.66
N TRP A 507 26.40 14.45 0.96
CA TRP A 507 25.98 15.28 2.09
C TRP A 507 24.82 16.18 1.73
N MET A 508 24.76 16.62 0.47
CA MET A 508 23.82 17.62 -0.01
C MET A 508 23.01 17.10 -1.18
N PHE A 509 21.73 17.45 -1.20
CA PHE A 509 20.80 17.07 -2.27
C PHE A 509 19.73 18.14 -2.46
N GLU A 510 19.28 18.31 -3.70
CA GLU A 510 18.13 19.15 -4.04
C GLU A 510 16.89 18.27 -4.14
N ALA A 511 15.78 18.75 -3.57
CA ALA A 511 14.48 18.10 -3.70
C ALA A 511 13.39 19.11 -4.05
N GLU A 512 12.53 18.76 -5.01
CA GLU A 512 11.28 19.47 -5.23
C GLU A 512 10.29 19.04 -4.15
N ILE A 513 9.94 19.97 -3.28
CA ILE A 513 9.09 19.72 -2.12
C ILE A 513 7.77 20.51 -2.19
N VAL A 514 6.77 19.98 -1.50
CA VAL A 514 5.50 20.62 -1.18
C VAL A 514 5.38 20.67 0.35
N LEU A 515 5.19 21.86 0.91
CA LEU A 515 4.99 22.00 2.35
C LEU A 515 3.53 21.70 2.69
N LEU A 516 3.27 20.61 3.41
CA LEU A 516 1.90 20.14 3.68
C LEU A 516 1.25 20.88 4.84
N PHE A 517 2.01 21.11 5.91
CA PHE A 517 1.57 21.82 7.09
C PHE A 517 2.78 22.42 7.78
N HIS A 518 2.76 23.72 8.03
CA HIS A 518 3.76 24.40 8.84
C HIS A 518 3.13 25.53 9.64
N ALA A 519 3.53 25.68 10.90
CA ALA A 519 3.03 26.72 11.79
C ALA A 519 3.74 28.06 11.63
N LYS A 520 4.93 28.09 11.01
CA LYS A 520 5.78 29.28 10.82
C LYS A 520 6.21 29.41 9.34
N THR A 521 7.27 30.15 9.05
CA THR A 521 7.90 30.26 7.73
C THR A 521 9.08 29.30 7.60
N PHE A 522 9.08 28.49 6.54
CA PHE A 522 10.16 27.55 6.26
C PHE A 522 11.23 28.28 5.44
N HIS A 523 12.44 28.40 5.99
CA HIS A 523 13.50 29.29 5.49
C HIS A 523 14.88 28.62 5.56
N LYS A 524 15.90 29.29 5.03
CA LYS A 524 17.30 28.86 5.15
C LYS A 524 17.74 28.75 6.62
N GLY A 525 18.51 27.72 6.95
CA GLY A 525 19.02 27.41 8.29
C GLY A 525 18.09 26.51 9.12
N PHE A 526 16.90 26.20 8.62
CA PHE A 526 15.95 25.35 9.34
C PHE A 526 16.43 23.90 9.40
N GLN A 527 16.34 23.27 10.57
CA GLN A 527 16.73 21.87 10.75
C GLN A 527 15.49 20.98 10.80
N VAL A 528 15.46 19.97 9.93
CA VAL A 528 14.36 19.02 9.80
C VAL A 528 14.87 17.59 9.83
N THR A 529 14.08 16.67 10.39
CA THR A 529 14.35 15.24 10.25
C THR A 529 13.82 14.79 8.90
N VAL A 530 14.72 14.32 8.05
CA VAL A 530 14.43 13.80 6.72
C VAL A 530 14.33 12.27 6.76
N HIS A 531 13.35 11.74 6.04
CA HIS A 531 13.10 10.32 5.82
C HIS A 531 13.13 10.05 4.30
N ILE A 532 14.08 9.23 3.85
CA ILE A 532 14.25 8.83 2.45
C ILE A 532 14.56 7.33 2.42
N GLY A 533 13.60 6.49 2.01
CA GLY A 533 13.75 5.04 2.11
C GLY A 533 14.04 4.60 3.55
N ASN A 534 15.17 3.91 3.74
CA ASN A 534 15.72 3.50 5.04
C ASN A 534 16.57 4.58 5.75
N VAL A 535 16.87 5.69 5.09
CA VAL A 535 17.61 6.81 5.67
C VAL A 535 16.69 7.65 6.56
N ARG A 536 17.16 7.90 7.80
CA ARG A 536 16.52 8.83 8.74
C ARG A 536 17.57 9.67 9.45
N GLN A 537 17.71 10.92 9.02
CA GLN A 537 18.72 11.82 9.54
C GLN A 537 18.22 13.27 9.64
N THR A 538 18.82 14.06 10.50
CA THR A 538 18.58 15.51 10.52
C THR A 538 19.35 16.16 9.38
N ALA A 539 18.68 17.04 8.64
CA ALA A 539 19.26 17.87 7.61
C ALA A 539 18.94 19.35 7.86
N THR A 540 19.87 20.22 7.48
CA THR A 540 19.69 21.67 7.45
C THR A 540 19.24 22.10 6.07
N VAL A 541 18.33 23.07 6.01
CA VAL A 541 17.91 23.73 4.77
C VAL A 541 18.95 24.78 4.41
N GLU A 542 19.77 24.53 3.39
CA GLU A 542 20.84 25.44 2.98
C GLU A 542 20.34 26.53 2.03
N ALA A 543 19.35 26.21 1.20
CA ALA A 543 18.74 27.17 0.28
C ALA A 543 17.31 26.77 -0.09
N VAL A 544 16.46 27.77 -0.28
CA VAL A 544 15.16 27.63 -0.93
C VAL A 544 15.27 28.37 -2.26
N HIS A 545 15.20 27.65 -3.38
CA HIS A 545 15.42 28.26 -4.68
C HIS A 545 14.22 29.12 -5.09
N GLY A 546 14.51 30.36 -5.50
CA GLY A 546 13.52 31.30 -6.03
C GLY A 546 12.60 31.95 -4.99
N LYS A 547 12.78 31.67 -3.69
CA LYS A 547 12.01 32.26 -2.57
C LYS A 547 12.87 32.34 -1.32
N GLU A 548 12.67 33.37 -0.49
CA GLU A 548 13.32 33.43 0.83
C GLU A 548 12.63 32.53 1.86
N GLU A 549 11.30 32.40 1.75
CA GLU A 549 10.48 31.61 2.67
C GLU A 549 9.41 30.81 1.91
N LEU A 550 9.07 29.64 2.45
CA LEU A 550 8.02 28.78 1.92
C LEU A 550 6.84 28.69 2.90
N ARG A 551 5.62 28.83 2.37
CA ARG A 551 4.36 28.71 3.12
C ARG A 551 3.64 27.38 2.85
N THR A 552 2.69 27.04 3.71
CA THR A 552 1.88 25.81 3.57
C THR A 552 1.15 25.79 2.21
N GLY A 553 1.21 24.64 1.54
CA GLY A 553 0.66 24.39 0.20
C GLY A 553 1.59 24.77 -0.96
N GLU A 554 2.66 25.51 -0.68
CA GLU A 554 3.58 25.96 -1.73
C GLU A 554 4.60 24.89 -2.11
N LYS A 555 5.05 24.99 -3.37
CA LYS A 555 6.15 24.20 -3.91
C LYS A 555 7.41 25.02 -4.05
N ALA A 556 8.55 24.38 -3.82
CA ALA A 556 9.87 24.93 -4.11
C ALA A 556 10.90 23.81 -4.25
N VAL A 557 11.99 24.10 -4.94
CA VAL A 557 13.20 23.28 -4.90
C VAL A 557 14.03 23.74 -3.71
N VAL A 558 14.41 22.79 -2.86
CA VAL A 558 15.12 23.07 -1.61
C VAL A 558 16.40 22.23 -1.55
N LEU A 559 17.50 22.88 -1.19
CA LEU A 559 18.80 22.26 -0.97
C LEU A 559 18.91 21.86 0.51
N PHE A 560 19.05 20.57 0.74
CA PHE A 560 19.23 20.00 2.07
C PHE A 560 20.68 19.57 2.27
N LYS A 561 21.20 19.69 3.49
CA LYS A 561 22.51 19.21 3.92
C LYS A 561 22.37 18.31 5.15
N PHE A 562 22.81 17.07 5.08
CA PHE A 562 22.88 16.18 6.25
C PHE A 562 23.86 16.71 7.30
N ILE A 563 23.56 16.50 8.57
CA ILE A 563 24.35 17.05 9.68
C ILE A 563 25.40 16.06 10.19
N LYS A 564 25.09 14.76 10.21
CA LYS A 564 25.86 13.76 10.94
C LYS A 564 26.79 12.94 10.06
N HIS A 565 26.29 12.39 8.97
CA HIS A 565 27.06 11.56 8.03
C HIS A 565 26.48 11.66 6.62
N PRO A 566 27.29 11.36 5.59
CA PRO A 566 26.78 11.29 4.23
C PRO A 566 25.91 10.05 4.05
N GLU A 567 24.96 10.13 3.12
CA GLU A 567 24.02 9.04 2.86
C GLU A 567 24.04 8.66 1.38
N TYR A 568 23.70 7.40 1.11
CA TYR A 568 23.44 6.92 -0.24
C TYR A 568 22.01 7.30 -0.63
N LEU A 569 21.85 8.04 -1.73
CA LEU A 569 20.55 8.48 -2.22
C LEU A 569 20.44 8.24 -3.74
N LYS A 570 19.20 8.16 -4.23
CA LYS A 570 18.88 8.09 -5.66
C LYS A 570 18.03 9.27 -6.10
N VAL A 571 18.24 9.73 -7.34
CA VAL A 571 17.35 10.72 -7.97
C VAL A 571 15.96 10.12 -8.10
N GLY A 572 14.92 10.92 -7.86
CA GLY A 572 13.53 10.48 -7.84
C GLY A 572 13.06 9.85 -6.53
N ALA A 573 13.97 9.57 -5.57
CA ALA A 573 13.59 9.02 -4.28
C ALA A 573 12.63 9.97 -3.54
N LYS A 574 11.60 9.39 -2.91
CA LYS A 574 10.59 10.16 -2.17
C LYS A 574 11.21 10.70 -0.88
N VAL A 575 11.03 11.99 -0.65
CA VAL A 575 11.50 12.69 0.55
C VAL A 575 10.30 13.01 1.41
N LEU A 576 10.34 12.64 2.68
CA LEU A 576 9.42 13.14 3.69
C LEU A 576 10.24 13.78 4.79
N PHE A 577 9.97 15.04 5.12
CA PHE A 577 10.67 15.71 6.21
C PHE A 577 9.70 16.24 7.25
N ARG A 578 10.18 16.30 8.49
CA ARG A 578 9.39 16.68 9.65
C ARG A 578 10.20 17.48 10.67
N GLN A 579 9.55 18.45 11.29
CA GLN A 579 10.02 19.09 12.52
C GLN A 579 8.81 19.40 13.43
N GLY A 580 8.62 18.62 14.49
CA GLY A 580 7.44 18.74 15.35
C GLY A 580 6.14 18.45 14.59
N VAL A 581 5.30 19.47 14.36
CA VAL A 581 4.07 19.36 13.55
C VAL A 581 4.31 19.67 12.07
N THR A 582 5.41 20.35 11.75
CA THR A 582 5.78 20.74 10.38
C THR A 582 6.07 19.53 9.53
N LYS A 583 5.51 19.48 8.33
CA LYS A 583 5.67 18.37 7.39
C LYS A 583 5.78 18.89 5.96
N GLY A 584 6.68 18.30 5.20
CA GLY A 584 6.68 18.43 3.76
C GLY A 584 7.09 17.14 3.09
N ILE A 585 6.68 17.02 1.84
CA ILE A 585 6.90 15.84 1.01
C ILE A 585 7.51 16.29 -0.30
N GLY A 586 8.26 15.42 -0.94
CA GLY A 586 8.88 15.75 -2.21
C GLY A 586 9.57 14.57 -2.84
N HIS A 587 10.40 14.87 -3.81
CA HIS A 587 11.28 13.90 -4.43
C HIS A 587 12.62 14.56 -4.76
N ILE A 588 13.68 13.77 -4.71
CA ILE A 588 15.03 14.22 -5.02
C ILE A 588 15.12 14.54 -6.51
N THR A 589 15.58 15.73 -6.85
CA THR A 589 15.80 16.17 -8.23
C THR A 589 17.27 16.08 -8.61
N LYS A 590 18.18 16.33 -7.66
CA LYS A 590 19.62 16.34 -7.92
C LYS A 590 20.41 15.93 -6.68
N LEU A 591 21.52 15.23 -6.89
CA LEU A 591 22.47 14.83 -5.85
C LEU A 591 23.77 15.60 -6.03
N GLN A 592 24.42 15.98 -4.93
CA GLN A 592 25.77 16.54 -4.94
C GLN A 592 26.74 15.49 -4.35
N PRO A 593 27.51 14.78 -5.20
CA PRO A 593 28.45 13.76 -4.74
C PRO A 593 29.45 14.31 -3.72
N ILE A 594 29.85 13.47 -2.76
CA ILE A 594 30.81 13.83 -1.70
C ILE A 594 32.14 14.35 -2.25
N ALA A 595 32.58 13.88 -3.42
CA ALA A 595 33.78 14.35 -4.09
C ALA A 595 33.69 15.84 -4.46
N GLN A 596 32.54 16.29 -4.96
CA GLN A 596 32.31 17.70 -5.31
C GLN A 596 32.20 18.57 -4.05
N TYR A 597 31.65 18.02 -2.96
CA TYR A 597 31.54 18.71 -1.68
C TYR A 597 32.91 18.96 -1.00
N ARG A 598 33.84 17.99 -1.07
CA ARG A 598 35.18 18.15 -0.50
C ARG A 598 35.96 19.26 -1.21
N ILE A 599 35.79 19.41 -2.52
CA ILE A 599 36.46 20.44 -3.32
C ILE A 599 35.93 21.84 -2.96
N SER A 600 34.62 22.02 -2.78
CA SER A 600 34.06 23.32 -2.40
C SER A 600 34.43 23.75 -0.99
N HIS A 601 34.54 22.81 -0.03
CA HIS A 601 34.96 23.14 1.34
C HIS A 601 36.46 23.40 1.47
N SER A 602 37.33 22.79 0.65
CA SER A 602 38.74 23.15 0.64
C SER A 602 38.99 24.56 0.11
N GLU A 603 38.18 25.03 -0.85
CA GLU A 603 38.27 26.40 -1.37
C GLU A 603 37.72 27.45 -0.38
N ASP A 604 36.70 27.10 0.42
CA ASP A 604 36.14 27.98 1.47
C ASP A 604 36.98 28.03 2.76
N GLU A 605 37.86 27.05 3.04
CA GLU A 605 38.78 27.06 4.19
C GLU A 605 40.13 27.76 3.88
N GLU A 606 40.48 27.93 2.60
CA GLU A 606 41.69 28.65 2.16
C GLU A 606 41.45 30.16 1.86
N ALA A 607 40.20 30.63 1.93
CA ALA A 607 39.78 32.03 1.76
C ALA A 607 39.41 32.70 3.08
#